data_AF-A0A0Q4UBQ4-F1
#
_entry.id   AF-A0A0Q4UBQ4-F1
#
_cell.length_a   1.000
_cell.length_b   1.000
_cell.length_c   1.000
_cell.angle_alpha   90.00
_cell.angle_beta   90.00
_cell.angle_gamma   90.00
#
_symmetry.space_group_name_H-M   'P 1'
#
loop_
_entity.id
_entity.type
_entity.pdbx_description
1 polymer ?
#
loop_
_entity_poly.entity_id
_entity_poly.type
_entity_poly.pdbx_seq_one_letter_code
_entity_poly.pdbx_strand_id
1 'polypeptide(L)'
;MSGTDRLGAHAALWYADARYRSAWLVLPQAAIALVAGLALLLLKPTADWGKPADSKDSEKIYLDLLDKAGKDGDKAAFEKLKAAADAGDISARSFMGALHNPEWAGIYVKNPVKPDAATALNYYQKPADLGYPGAQRGMTDLLLNRGRGQYDLKRGCRYGLAFQANPVAIRNNYLNSWSTLFWFAGCYADAESGVPKDPQKAADIYMDTVAAKLPLAIGTFTDDLGRQPSDLVAAIQRNLTRRGFYSGPADGAATPQTQAAIRALSGTAAAPQARPTDPGQPPPQARPTAPAPSTDEMMALFKSATTDAAAEGKLRALAENGVSVAQYLYALLLSPANTNKQRITAPDAALASRYLDRLVAERSFAPAAAAAAFLYDIGGSNLPRAPGKAADMTIRALELKSTDIIQNLSEDRWGAGFWAALQQRLVDRNLYHGRIVDQRNDRTIQAARRLLGNP
;
A
#
# COMPACT_ATOMS: atom_id res chain seq x y z
N MET A 1 9.17 36.56 -45.88
CA MET A 1 9.50 36.62 -44.44
C MET A 1 9.90 35.23 -43.99
N SER A 2 11.19 35.04 -43.65
CA SER A 2 11.73 33.79 -43.14
C SER A 2 11.19 33.50 -41.73
N GLY A 3 11.23 32.23 -41.28
CA GLY A 3 10.75 31.83 -39.95
C GLY A 3 11.44 32.54 -38.78
N THR A 4 12.66 33.04 -38.98
CA THR A 4 13.43 33.85 -38.03
C THR A 4 12.78 35.21 -37.74
N ASP A 5 12.13 35.80 -38.73
CA ASP A 5 11.50 37.12 -38.65
C ASP A 5 10.22 37.08 -37.80
N ARG A 6 9.51 35.94 -37.83
CA ARG A 6 8.29 35.71 -37.03
C ARG A 6 8.58 35.50 -35.55
N LEU A 7 9.68 34.81 -35.24
CA LEU A 7 10.11 34.62 -33.84
C LEU A 7 10.56 35.94 -33.21
N GLY A 8 11.29 36.77 -33.97
CA GLY A 8 11.66 38.12 -33.54
C GLY A 8 10.44 39.01 -33.27
N ALA A 9 9.48 39.04 -34.20
CA ALA A 9 8.24 39.81 -34.03
C ALA A 9 7.39 39.31 -32.84
N HIS A 10 7.29 37.99 -32.66
CA HIS A 10 6.58 37.40 -31.52
C HIS A 10 7.26 37.77 -30.19
N ALA A 11 8.59 37.66 -30.10
CA ALA A 11 9.32 38.01 -28.89
C ALA A 11 9.17 39.50 -28.55
N ALA A 12 9.27 40.38 -29.54
CA ALA A 12 9.06 41.81 -29.35
C ALA A 12 7.67 42.12 -28.77
N LEU A 13 6.61 41.53 -29.34
CA LEU A 13 5.23 41.71 -28.86
C LEU A 13 5.02 41.07 -27.48
N TRP A 14 5.62 39.90 -27.22
CA TRP A 14 5.52 39.21 -25.94
C TRP A 14 6.12 40.03 -24.79
N TYR A 15 7.29 40.63 -24.97
CA TYR A 15 7.92 41.39 -23.90
C TYR A 15 7.38 42.82 -23.79
N ALA A 16 7.02 43.46 -24.90
CA ALA A 16 6.62 44.86 -24.92
C ALA A 16 5.11 45.12 -24.72
N ASP A 17 4.23 44.17 -25.06
CA ASP A 17 2.78 44.40 -25.04
C ASP A 17 2.07 43.47 -24.04
N ALA A 18 1.59 44.05 -22.94
CA ALA A 18 0.84 43.33 -21.92
C ALA A 18 -0.48 42.75 -22.43
N ARG A 19 -1.17 43.43 -23.36
CA ARG A 19 -2.44 42.95 -23.94
C ARG A 19 -2.20 41.77 -24.86
N TYR A 20 -1.12 41.79 -25.63
CA TYR A 20 -0.73 40.65 -26.47
C TYR A 20 -0.43 39.41 -25.62
N ARG A 21 0.33 39.56 -24.53
CA ARG A 21 0.55 38.47 -23.55
C ARG A 21 -0.76 37.95 -22.96
N SER A 22 -1.62 38.84 -22.48
CA SER A 22 -2.90 38.46 -21.89
C SER A 22 -3.79 37.72 -22.89
N ALA A 23 -3.84 38.17 -24.15
CA ALA A 23 -4.57 37.50 -25.21
C ALA A 23 -4.05 36.07 -25.44
N TRP A 24 -2.72 35.87 -25.49
CA TRP A 24 -2.12 34.55 -25.64
C TRP A 24 -2.32 33.62 -24.45
N LEU A 25 -2.46 34.13 -23.23
CA LEU A 25 -2.74 33.33 -22.04
C LEU A 25 -4.23 33.02 -21.88
N VAL A 26 -5.10 33.99 -22.13
CA VAL A 26 -6.53 33.90 -21.82
C VAL A 26 -7.33 33.27 -22.96
N LEU A 27 -7.05 33.60 -24.22
CA LEU A 27 -7.86 33.13 -25.35
C LEU A 27 -7.84 31.59 -25.51
N PRO A 28 -6.71 30.87 -25.34
CA PRO A 28 -6.74 29.42 -25.40
C PRO A 28 -7.60 28.79 -24.28
N GLN A 29 -7.52 29.35 -23.07
CA GLN A 29 -8.33 28.87 -21.95
C GLN A 29 -9.82 29.19 -22.15
N ALA A 30 -10.14 30.38 -22.63
CA ALA A 30 -11.51 30.78 -22.97
C ALA A 30 -12.09 29.91 -24.08
N ALA A 31 -11.30 29.60 -25.12
CA ALA A 31 -11.70 28.71 -26.19
C ALA A 31 -11.98 27.29 -25.69
N ILE A 32 -11.10 26.73 -24.83
CA ILE A 32 -11.32 25.41 -24.20
C ILE A 32 -12.58 25.42 -23.35
N ALA A 33 -12.78 26.46 -22.52
CA ALA A 33 -13.99 26.58 -21.69
C ALA A 33 -15.26 26.67 -22.54
N LEU A 34 -15.22 27.40 -23.65
CA LEU A 34 -16.34 27.55 -24.56
C LEU A 34 -16.65 26.24 -25.30
N VAL A 35 -15.62 25.52 -25.76
CA VAL A 35 -15.77 24.18 -26.36
C VAL A 35 -16.31 23.17 -25.35
N ALA A 36 -15.80 23.17 -24.11
CA ALA A 36 -16.31 22.32 -23.04
C ALA A 36 -17.77 22.65 -22.69
N GLY A 37 -18.12 23.93 -22.60
CA GLY A 37 -19.48 24.40 -22.39
C GLY A 37 -20.43 23.96 -23.53
N LEU A 38 -19.99 24.10 -24.78
CA LEU A 38 -20.75 23.66 -25.95
C LEU A 38 -20.94 22.14 -25.97
N ALA A 39 -19.89 21.38 -25.63
CA ALA A 39 -19.96 19.94 -25.53
C ALA A 39 -20.96 19.50 -24.46
N LEU A 40 -20.95 20.13 -23.28
CA LEU A 40 -21.91 19.85 -22.22
C LEU A 40 -23.36 20.17 -22.62
N LEU A 41 -23.57 21.29 -23.33
CA LEU A 41 -24.87 21.69 -23.87
C LEU A 41 -25.40 20.73 -24.93
N LEU A 42 -24.53 20.26 -25.84
CA LEU A 42 -24.90 19.36 -26.93
C LEU A 42 -25.12 17.92 -26.45
N LEU A 43 -24.34 17.46 -25.47
CA LEU A 43 -24.41 16.07 -24.98
C LEU A 43 -25.64 15.79 -24.12
N LYS A 44 -26.33 16.83 -23.62
CA LYS A 44 -27.50 16.72 -22.72
C LYS A 44 -27.35 15.56 -21.73
N PRO A 45 -26.28 15.54 -20.91
CA PRO A 45 -26.04 14.42 -20.02
C PRO A 45 -27.27 14.21 -19.13
N THR A 46 -27.95 13.07 -19.32
CA THR A 46 -29.14 12.68 -18.55
C THR A 46 -28.80 12.17 -17.16
N ALA A 47 -27.51 12.04 -16.86
CA ALA A 47 -27.01 11.67 -15.54
C ALA A 47 -26.66 12.94 -14.75
N ASP A 48 -27.19 13.02 -13.53
CA ASP A 48 -26.82 14.05 -12.56
C ASP A 48 -25.31 13.96 -12.28
N TRP A 49 -24.56 14.93 -12.81
CA TRP A 49 -23.13 15.04 -12.58
C TRP A 49 -22.83 15.05 -11.08
N GLY A 50 -21.94 14.17 -10.62
CA GLY A 50 -21.51 14.08 -9.23
C GLY A 50 -22.41 13.26 -8.31
N LYS A 51 -23.53 12.68 -8.78
CA LYS A 51 -24.23 11.64 -8.02
C LYS A 51 -23.53 10.29 -8.20
N PRO A 52 -23.23 9.55 -7.11
CA PRO A 52 -22.78 8.18 -7.21
C PRO A 52 -23.79 7.35 -8.02
N ALA A 53 -23.29 6.44 -8.87
CA ALA A 53 -24.17 5.62 -9.70
C ALA A 53 -25.12 4.74 -8.89
N ASP A 54 -24.69 4.32 -7.69
CA ASP A 54 -25.51 3.63 -6.69
C ASP A 54 -25.41 4.32 -5.33
N SER A 55 -26.45 4.19 -4.50
CA SER A 55 -26.38 4.61 -3.10
C SER A 55 -25.58 3.61 -2.24
N LYS A 56 -25.00 4.08 -1.13
CA LYS A 56 -24.31 3.18 -0.17
C LYS A 56 -25.25 2.12 0.42
N ASP A 57 -26.53 2.45 0.56
CA ASP A 57 -27.54 1.51 1.07
C ASP A 57 -27.81 0.42 0.05
N SER A 58 -27.90 0.77 -1.24
CA SER A 58 -28.00 -0.18 -2.35
C SER A 58 -26.78 -1.11 -2.39
N GLU A 59 -25.57 -0.57 -2.29
CA GLU A 59 -24.32 -1.36 -2.27
C GLU A 59 -24.33 -2.40 -1.13
N LYS A 60 -24.74 -1.99 0.08
CA LYS A 60 -24.86 -2.89 1.23
C LYS A 60 -25.88 -4.00 1.01
N ILE A 61 -27.05 -3.67 0.44
CA ILE A 61 -28.09 -4.66 0.11
C ILE A 61 -27.53 -5.67 -0.90
N TYR A 62 -26.87 -5.20 -1.95
CA TYR A 62 -26.34 -6.10 -2.98
C TYR A 62 -25.17 -6.94 -2.49
N LEU A 63 -24.37 -6.45 -1.54
CA LEU A 63 -23.33 -7.25 -0.88
C LEU A 63 -23.93 -8.38 -0.02
N ASP A 64 -25.01 -8.12 0.72
CA ASP A 64 -25.72 -9.16 1.47
C ASP A 64 -26.31 -10.23 0.54
N LEU A 65 -26.88 -9.83 -0.60
CA LEU A 65 -27.36 -10.77 -1.61
C LEU A 65 -26.23 -11.58 -2.24
N LEU A 66 -25.06 -10.98 -2.51
CA LEU A 66 -23.87 -11.68 -2.99
C LEU A 66 -23.43 -12.77 -2.02
N ASP A 67 -23.34 -12.44 -0.72
CA ASP A 67 -22.88 -13.38 0.29
C ASP A 67 -23.87 -14.54 0.45
N LYS A 68 -25.18 -14.28 0.51
CA LYS A 68 -26.20 -15.33 0.55
C LYS A 68 -26.19 -16.21 -0.70
N ALA A 69 -26.09 -15.61 -1.87
CA ALA A 69 -26.02 -16.35 -3.13
C ALA A 69 -24.74 -17.21 -3.21
N GLY A 70 -23.59 -16.63 -2.92
CA GLY A 70 -22.28 -17.27 -3.13
C GLY A 70 -21.85 -18.22 -2.01
N LYS A 71 -22.08 -17.85 -0.74
CA LYS A 71 -21.64 -18.64 0.42
C LYS A 71 -22.69 -19.64 0.87
N ASP A 72 -23.97 -19.28 0.79
CA ASP A 72 -25.08 -20.12 1.27
C ASP A 72 -25.79 -20.88 0.13
N GLY A 73 -25.60 -20.45 -1.12
CA GLY A 73 -26.27 -21.04 -2.28
C GLY A 73 -27.74 -20.62 -2.39
N ASP A 74 -28.10 -19.49 -1.78
CA ASP A 74 -29.47 -18.97 -1.82
C ASP A 74 -29.84 -18.51 -3.25
N LYS A 75 -30.67 -19.32 -3.91
CA LYS A 75 -31.17 -19.05 -5.27
C LYS A 75 -32.04 -17.80 -5.32
N ALA A 76 -32.83 -17.51 -4.29
CA ALA A 76 -33.68 -16.32 -4.29
C ALA A 76 -32.84 -15.05 -4.14
N ALA A 77 -31.77 -15.09 -3.35
CA ALA A 77 -30.81 -14.00 -3.27
C ALA A 77 -30.08 -13.77 -4.61
N PHE A 78 -29.68 -14.87 -5.27
CA PHE A 78 -29.09 -14.82 -6.60
C PHE A 78 -30.01 -14.17 -7.64
N GLU A 79 -31.27 -14.61 -7.74
CA GLU A 79 -32.21 -14.04 -8.71
C GLU A 79 -32.49 -12.55 -8.46
N LYS A 80 -32.56 -12.12 -7.20
CA LYS A 80 -32.69 -10.69 -6.85
C LYS A 80 -31.47 -9.89 -7.27
N LEU A 81 -30.27 -10.41 -7.01
CA LEU A 81 -29.02 -9.75 -7.39
C LEU A 81 -28.90 -9.66 -8.91
N LYS A 82 -29.27 -10.73 -9.62
CA LYS A 82 -29.29 -10.77 -11.08
C LYS A 82 -30.28 -9.77 -11.66
N ALA A 83 -31.51 -9.70 -11.12
CA ALA A 83 -32.52 -8.75 -11.58
C ALA A 83 -32.06 -7.29 -11.45
N ALA A 84 -31.42 -6.93 -10.33
CA ALA A 84 -30.82 -5.60 -10.15
C ALA A 84 -29.67 -5.35 -11.15
N ALA A 85 -28.80 -6.35 -11.37
CA ALA A 85 -27.72 -6.23 -12.35
C ALA A 85 -28.24 -6.04 -13.79
N ASP A 86 -29.32 -6.72 -14.15
CA ASP A 86 -30.00 -6.60 -15.43
C ASP A 86 -30.71 -5.24 -15.57
N ALA A 87 -31.26 -4.70 -14.47
CA ALA A 87 -31.82 -3.36 -14.39
C ALA A 87 -30.76 -2.25 -14.51
N GLY A 88 -29.47 -2.60 -14.36
CA GLY A 88 -28.35 -1.72 -14.61
C GLY A 88 -27.69 -1.15 -13.36
N ASP A 89 -28.09 -1.58 -12.15
CA ASP A 89 -27.46 -1.20 -10.88
C ASP A 89 -25.96 -1.56 -10.90
N ILE A 90 -25.10 -0.60 -10.58
CA ILE A 90 -23.64 -0.73 -10.82
C ILE A 90 -22.98 -1.72 -9.87
N SER A 91 -23.33 -1.67 -8.58
CA SER A 91 -22.83 -2.56 -7.55
C SER A 91 -23.37 -3.96 -7.74
N ALA A 92 -24.66 -4.10 -8.08
CA ALA A 92 -25.27 -5.39 -8.39
C ALA A 92 -24.57 -6.07 -9.58
N ARG A 93 -24.31 -5.32 -10.66
CA ARG A 93 -23.50 -5.81 -11.79
C ARG A 93 -22.11 -6.23 -11.36
N SER A 94 -21.42 -5.40 -10.57
CA SER A 94 -20.08 -5.78 -10.07
C SER A 94 -20.11 -7.05 -9.22
N PHE A 95 -21.14 -7.26 -8.40
CA PHE A 95 -21.25 -8.44 -7.56
C PHE A 95 -21.69 -9.69 -8.35
N MET A 96 -22.54 -9.53 -9.37
CA MET A 96 -22.77 -10.60 -10.36
C MET A 96 -21.48 -11.01 -11.06
N GLY A 97 -20.63 -10.04 -11.41
CA GLY A 97 -19.29 -10.30 -11.93
C GLY A 97 -18.46 -11.15 -10.95
N ALA A 98 -18.53 -10.88 -9.65
CA ALA A 98 -17.83 -11.65 -8.62
C ALA A 98 -18.29 -13.11 -8.51
N LEU A 99 -19.59 -13.38 -8.66
CA LEU A 99 -20.10 -14.76 -8.73
C LEU A 99 -19.58 -15.50 -9.96
N HIS A 100 -19.46 -14.83 -11.11
CA HIS A 100 -18.89 -15.49 -12.29
C HIS A 100 -17.36 -15.55 -12.28
N ASN A 101 -16.67 -14.82 -11.41
CA ASN A 101 -15.21 -14.69 -11.45
C ASN A 101 -14.52 -15.96 -10.90
N PRO A 102 -13.71 -16.68 -11.70
CA PRO A 102 -12.98 -17.87 -11.26
C PRO A 102 -12.04 -17.66 -10.07
N GLU A 103 -11.52 -16.45 -9.86
CA GLU A 103 -10.65 -16.13 -8.71
C GLU A 103 -11.40 -16.15 -7.37
N TRP A 104 -12.73 -16.01 -7.41
CA TRP A 104 -13.58 -15.96 -6.20
C TRP A 104 -14.31 -17.27 -5.94
N ALA A 105 -14.15 -18.28 -6.80
CA ALA A 105 -14.83 -19.56 -6.68
C ALA A 105 -14.53 -20.28 -5.34
N GLY A 106 -13.31 -20.13 -4.82
CA GLY A 106 -12.93 -20.67 -3.51
C GLY A 106 -13.54 -19.94 -2.31
N ILE A 107 -14.04 -18.72 -2.50
CA ILE A 107 -14.73 -17.92 -1.47
C ILE A 107 -16.24 -18.19 -1.53
N TYR A 108 -16.79 -18.25 -2.74
CA TYR A 108 -18.20 -18.49 -3.00
C TYR A 108 -18.46 -19.95 -3.38
N VAL A 109 -18.17 -20.85 -2.44
CA VAL A 109 -18.15 -22.31 -2.67
C VAL A 109 -19.52 -22.92 -2.97
N LYS A 110 -20.62 -22.25 -2.61
CA LYS A 110 -22.00 -22.71 -2.88
C LYS A 110 -22.69 -21.91 -3.98
N ASN A 111 -21.93 -21.13 -4.73
CA ASN A 111 -22.45 -20.29 -5.80
C ASN A 111 -23.32 -21.10 -6.80
N PRO A 112 -24.56 -20.65 -7.08
CA PRO A 112 -25.47 -21.36 -7.97
C PRO A 112 -25.02 -21.35 -9.44
N VAL A 113 -24.07 -20.48 -9.82
CA VAL A 113 -23.53 -20.41 -11.19
C VAL A 113 -22.10 -20.93 -11.25
N LYS A 114 -21.76 -21.51 -12.40
CA LYS A 114 -20.38 -21.91 -12.69
C LYS A 114 -19.51 -20.68 -12.93
N PRO A 115 -18.25 -20.67 -12.46
CA PRO A 115 -17.31 -19.61 -12.81
C PRO A 115 -17.08 -19.55 -14.32
N ASP A 116 -17.16 -18.35 -14.88
CA ASP A 116 -16.89 -18.04 -16.29
C ASP A 116 -16.29 -16.64 -16.41
N ALA A 117 -15.03 -16.57 -16.85
CA ALA A 117 -14.30 -15.31 -16.96
C ALA A 117 -14.92 -14.34 -17.96
N ALA A 118 -15.45 -14.83 -19.09
CA ALA A 118 -16.05 -13.98 -20.11
C ALA A 118 -17.33 -13.30 -19.59
N THR A 119 -18.22 -14.07 -18.94
CA THR A 119 -19.41 -13.53 -18.29
C THR A 119 -19.06 -12.55 -17.17
N ALA A 120 -18.05 -12.87 -16.35
CA ALA A 120 -17.59 -11.95 -15.30
C ALA A 120 -17.14 -10.60 -15.87
N LEU A 121 -16.30 -10.61 -16.92
CA LEU A 121 -15.85 -9.40 -17.61
C LEU A 121 -17.01 -8.57 -18.18
N ASN A 122 -18.03 -9.23 -18.74
CA ASN A 122 -19.22 -8.53 -19.24
C ASN A 122 -19.98 -7.80 -18.13
N TYR A 123 -20.12 -8.43 -16.96
CA TYR A 123 -20.73 -7.80 -15.79
C TYR A 123 -19.88 -6.66 -15.24
N TYR A 124 -18.56 -6.83 -15.18
CA TYR A 124 -17.63 -5.82 -14.65
C TYR A 124 -17.43 -4.62 -15.56
N GLN A 125 -17.58 -4.75 -16.88
CA GLN A 125 -17.16 -3.71 -17.84
C GLN A 125 -17.75 -2.33 -17.54
N LYS A 126 -19.08 -2.22 -17.52
CA LYS A 126 -19.77 -0.93 -17.30
C LYS A 126 -19.46 -0.34 -15.91
N PRO A 127 -19.54 -1.11 -14.80
CA PRO A 127 -19.10 -0.63 -13.50
C PRO A 127 -17.63 -0.17 -13.46
N ALA A 128 -16.71 -0.88 -14.12
CA ALA A 128 -15.30 -0.54 -14.14
C ALA A 128 -15.04 0.77 -14.92
N ASP A 129 -15.75 0.99 -16.04
CA ASP A 129 -15.70 2.23 -16.82
C ASP A 129 -16.20 3.44 -16.01
N LEU A 130 -17.14 3.22 -15.09
CA LEU A 130 -17.66 4.24 -14.17
C LEU A 130 -16.81 4.40 -12.90
N GLY A 131 -15.68 3.69 -12.80
CA GLY A 131 -14.77 3.82 -11.67
C GLY A 131 -15.16 3.03 -10.42
N TYR A 132 -16.02 2.01 -10.54
CA TYR A 132 -16.36 1.16 -9.40
C TYR A 132 -15.17 0.25 -9.01
N PRO A 133 -14.57 0.39 -7.80
CA PRO A 133 -13.30 -0.26 -7.46
C PRO A 133 -13.32 -1.78 -7.58
N GLY A 134 -14.41 -2.42 -7.13
CA GLY A 134 -14.53 -3.89 -7.19
C GLY A 134 -14.51 -4.43 -8.62
N ALA A 135 -15.09 -3.68 -9.55
CA ALA A 135 -15.11 -4.04 -10.96
C ALA A 135 -13.78 -3.71 -11.65
N GLN A 136 -13.15 -2.57 -11.37
CA GLN A 136 -11.81 -2.27 -11.88
C GLN A 136 -10.79 -3.33 -11.46
N ARG A 137 -10.87 -3.79 -10.20
CA ARG A 137 -10.08 -4.94 -9.72
C ARG A 137 -10.41 -6.21 -10.51
N GLY A 138 -11.68 -6.58 -10.62
CA GLY A 138 -12.11 -7.79 -11.35
C GLY A 138 -11.67 -7.79 -12.81
N MET A 139 -11.77 -6.66 -13.50
CA MET A 139 -11.24 -6.46 -14.85
C MET A 139 -9.72 -6.66 -14.90
N THR A 140 -8.99 -6.08 -13.94
CA THR A 140 -7.53 -6.20 -13.86
C THR A 140 -7.10 -7.66 -13.68
N ASP A 141 -7.69 -8.34 -12.69
CA ASP A 141 -7.33 -9.74 -12.36
C ASP A 141 -7.60 -10.69 -13.54
N LEU A 142 -8.73 -10.53 -14.23
CA LEU A 142 -9.13 -11.43 -15.32
C LEU A 142 -8.39 -11.15 -16.64
N LEU A 143 -8.18 -9.87 -16.99
CA LEU A 143 -7.52 -9.51 -18.25
C LEU A 143 -6.00 -9.66 -18.19
N LEU A 144 -5.38 -9.64 -17.00
CA LEU A 144 -3.94 -9.82 -16.86
C LEU A 144 -3.52 -11.26 -16.53
N ASN A 145 -4.47 -12.12 -16.14
CA ASN A 145 -4.19 -13.53 -15.90
C ASN A 145 -4.31 -14.35 -17.21
N ARG A 146 -3.16 -14.73 -17.78
CA ARG A 146 -3.07 -15.55 -19.01
C ARG A 146 -3.78 -16.91 -18.89
N GLY A 147 -3.91 -17.46 -17.69
CA GLY A 147 -4.56 -18.75 -17.44
C GLY A 147 -6.08 -18.75 -17.59
N ARG A 148 -6.71 -17.59 -17.85
CA ARG A 148 -8.17 -17.44 -17.90
C ARG A 148 -8.75 -17.24 -19.31
N GLY A 149 -7.90 -17.25 -20.35
CA GLY A 149 -8.33 -17.20 -21.75
C GLY A 149 -8.91 -15.87 -22.24
N GLN A 150 -8.89 -14.83 -21.40
CA GLN A 150 -9.39 -13.48 -21.71
C GLN A 150 -8.28 -12.42 -21.60
N TYR A 151 -7.04 -12.83 -21.86
CA TYR A 151 -5.88 -11.97 -21.66
C TYR A 151 -5.89 -10.79 -22.64
N ASP A 152 -5.87 -9.58 -22.10
CA ASP A 152 -5.75 -8.32 -22.83
C ASP A 152 -4.88 -7.39 -21.99
N LEU A 153 -3.59 -7.38 -22.30
CA LEU A 153 -2.58 -6.67 -21.52
C LEU A 153 -2.90 -5.17 -21.43
N LYS A 154 -3.16 -4.49 -22.55
CA LYS A 154 -3.37 -3.04 -22.57
C LYS A 154 -4.62 -2.65 -21.80
N ARG A 155 -5.71 -3.37 -22.00
CA ARG A 155 -6.97 -3.09 -21.32
C ARG A 155 -6.89 -3.43 -19.83
N GLY A 156 -6.28 -4.55 -19.48
CA GLY A 156 -6.03 -4.95 -18.09
C GLY A 156 -5.17 -3.93 -17.34
N CYS A 157 -4.07 -3.49 -17.95
CA CYS A 157 -3.18 -2.48 -17.37
C CYS A 157 -3.87 -1.12 -17.20
N ARG A 158 -4.71 -0.71 -18.16
CA ARG A 158 -5.54 0.50 -18.04
C ARG A 158 -6.46 0.43 -16.82
N TYR A 159 -7.16 -0.68 -16.60
CA TYR A 159 -8.00 -0.83 -15.41
C TYR A 159 -7.20 -0.96 -14.11
N GLY A 160 -6.02 -1.59 -14.15
CA GLY A 160 -5.13 -1.67 -12.99
C GLY A 160 -4.63 -0.29 -12.55
N LEU A 161 -4.24 0.57 -13.50
CA LEU A 161 -3.89 1.96 -13.23
C LEU A 161 -5.09 2.73 -12.66
N ALA A 162 -6.26 2.58 -13.28
CA ALA A 162 -7.47 3.26 -12.81
C ALA A 162 -7.87 2.82 -11.40
N PHE A 163 -7.72 1.54 -11.06
CA PHE A 163 -7.92 1.00 -9.73
C PHE A 163 -6.90 1.56 -8.72
N GLN A 164 -5.62 1.62 -9.09
CA GLN A 164 -4.56 2.17 -8.23
C GLN A 164 -4.80 3.66 -7.93
N ALA A 165 -5.28 4.43 -8.91
CA ALA A 165 -5.58 5.84 -8.77
C ALA A 165 -6.93 6.12 -8.07
N ASN A 166 -7.73 5.10 -7.77
CA ASN A 166 -9.07 5.27 -7.26
C ASN A 166 -9.07 5.63 -5.75
N PRO A 167 -9.60 6.80 -5.34
CA PRO A 167 -9.57 7.24 -3.95
C PRO A 167 -10.43 6.36 -3.03
N VAL A 168 -11.47 5.71 -3.55
CA VAL A 168 -12.26 4.73 -2.79
C VAL A 168 -11.46 3.44 -2.61
N ALA A 169 -10.72 3.01 -3.64
CA ALA A 169 -9.82 1.85 -3.54
C ALA A 169 -8.77 2.05 -2.44
N ILE A 170 -8.17 3.23 -2.38
CA ILE A 170 -7.18 3.64 -1.37
C ILE A 170 -7.83 3.68 0.02
N ARG A 171 -8.95 4.39 0.18
CA ARG A 171 -9.63 4.59 1.47
C ARG A 171 -10.12 3.28 2.10
N ASN A 172 -10.73 2.42 1.28
CA ASN A 172 -11.24 1.14 1.73
C ASN A 172 -10.16 0.04 1.71
N ASN A 173 -8.93 0.41 1.36
CA ASN A 173 -7.76 -0.46 1.36
C ASN A 173 -7.94 -1.73 0.52
N TYR A 174 -8.58 -1.60 -0.64
CA TYR A 174 -8.65 -2.68 -1.62
C TYR A 174 -7.26 -2.99 -2.23
N LEU A 175 -6.28 -2.10 -2.03
CA LEU A 175 -4.88 -2.30 -2.41
C LEU A 175 -4.20 -3.48 -1.70
N ASN A 176 -4.74 -4.01 -0.60
CA ASN A 176 -4.26 -5.28 -0.02
C ASN A 176 -4.63 -6.51 -0.86
N SER A 177 -5.24 -6.34 -2.03
CA SER A 177 -5.40 -7.41 -3.01
C SER A 177 -4.05 -7.75 -3.65
N TRP A 178 -3.25 -8.56 -2.95
CA TRP A 178 -1.90 -8.91 -3.37
C TRP A 178 -1.86 -9.55 -4.76
N SER A 179 -2.88 -10.33 -5.14
CA SER A 179 -3.01 -10.90 -6.49
C SER A 179 -3.16 -9.82 -7.56
N THR A 180 -3.99 -8.81 -7.31
CA THR A 180 -4.18 -7.68 -8.24
C THR A 180 -2.92 -6.86 -8.37
N LEU A 181 -2.23 -6.58 -7.26
CA LEU A 181 -0.95 -5.89 -7.28
C LEU A 181 0.11 -6.67 -8.06
N PHE A 182 0.16 -7.99 -7.91
CA PHE A 182 1.07 -8.85 -8.68
C PHE A 182 0.82 -8.72 -10.18
N TRP A 183 -0.42 -8.84 -10.63
CA TRP A 183 -0.74 -8.72 -12.05
C TRP A 183 -0.44 -7.33 -12.59
N PHE A 184 -0.84 -6.31 -11.84
CA PHE A 184 -0.63 -4.91 -12.19
C PHE A 184 0.85 -4.52 -12.27
N ALA A 185 1.71 -5.07 -11.41
CA ALA A 185 3.16 -4.81 -11.45
C ALA A 185 3.77 -5.17 -12.81
N GLY A 186 3.24 -6.21 -13.48
CA GLY A 186 3.68 -6.63 -14.82
C GLY A 186 3.50 -5.56 -15.88
N CYS A 187 2.54 -4.64 -15.70
CA CYS A 187 2.33 -3.52 -16.61
C CYS A 187 3.55 -2.59 -16.69
N TYR A 188 4.29 -2.41 -15.59
CA TYR A 188 5.50 -1.61 -15.61
C TYR A 188 6.73 -2.36 -16.14
N ALA A 189 6.67 -3.70 -16.24
CA ALA A 189 7.75 -4.51 -16.78
C ALA A 189 7.62 -4.75 -18.29
N ASP A 190 6.39 -4.76 -18.81
CA ASP A 190 6.08 -5.07 -20.21
C ASP A 190 5.92 -3.79 -21.06
N ALA A 191 6.69 -3.69 -22.14
CA ALA A 191 6.65 -2.53 -23.04
C ALA A 191 5.36 -2.47 -23.89
N GLU A 192 4.66 -3.59 -24.08
CA GLU A 192 3.42 -3.66 -24.84
C GLU A 192 2.19 -3.26 -24.01
N SER A 193 2.37 -3.02 -22.71
CA SER A 193 1.30 -2.73 -21.76
C SER A 193 0.56 -1.41 -22.02
N GLY A 194 1.17 -0.50 -22.79
CA GLY A 194 0.71 0.87 -22.93
C GLY A 194 0.99 1.74 -21.69
N VAL A 195 1.69 1.19 -20.68
CA VAL A 195 2.19 1.92 -19.52
C VAL A 195 3.68 2.19 -19.73
N PRO A 196 4.21 3.38 -19.36
CA PRO A 196 5.65 3.63 -19.41
C PRO A 196 6.42 2.55 -18.63
N LYS A 197 7.36 1.90 -19.31
CA LYS A 197 8.17 0.84 -18.72
C LYS A 197 8.99 1.40 -17.55
N ASP A 198 8.82 0.80 -16.38
CA ASP A 198 9.51 1.14 -15.14
C ASP A 198 9.79 -0.15 -14.35
N PRO A 199 10.90 -0.85 -14.66
CA PRO A 199 11.26 -2.10 -14.00
C PRO A 199 11.47 -1.93 -12.50
N GLN A 200 11.85 -0.73 -12.04
CA GLN A 200 12.04 -0.47 -10.61
C GLN A 200 10.71 -0.43 -9.86
N LYS A 201 9.71 0.27 -10.41
CA LYS A 201 8.37 0.29 -9.85
C LYS A 201 7.70 -1.08 -9.90
N ALA A 202 7.90 -1.84 -10.98
CA ALA A 202 7.46 -3.23 -11.06
C ALA A 202 8.08 -4.06 -9.92
N ALA A 203 9.41 -4.00 -9.76
CA ALA A 203 10.12 -4.74 -8.72
C ALA A 203 9.68 -4.36 -7.30
N ASP A 204 9.40 -3.08 -7.05
CA ASP A 204 8.94 -2.62 -5.75
C ASP A 204 7.59 -3.25 -5.37
N ILE A 205 6.62 -3.23 -6.29
CA ILE A 205 5.31 -3.83 -6.09
C ILE A 205 5.44 -5.35 -5.98
N TYR A 206 6.21 -5.99 -6.86
CA TYR A 206 6.42 -7.43 -6.83
C TYR A 206 7.03 -7.91 -5.50
N MET A 207 8.05 -7.22 -4.99
CA MET A 207 8.66 -7.59 -3.72
C MET A 207 7.74 -7.35 -2.51
N ASP A 208 6.78 -6.41 -2.60
CA ASP A 208 5.71 -6.31 -1.60
C ASP A 208 4.76 -7.51 -1.65
N THR A 209 4.43 -8.03 -2.84
CA THR A 209 3.63 -9.25 -2.95
C THR A 209 4.37 -10.50 -2.45
N VAL A 210 5.69 -10.57 -2.62
CA VAL A 210 6.55 -11.62 -2.04
C VAL A 210 6.59 -11.52 -0.51
N ALA A 211 6.79 -10.31 0.02
CA ALA A 211 6.79 -10.06 1.46
C ALA A 211 5.43 -10.36 2.10
N ALA A 212 4.33 -10.12 1.38
CA ALA A 212 2.98 -10.52 1.74
C ALA A 212 2.71 -12.03 1.60
N LYS A 213 3.73 -12.81 1.22
CA LYS A 213 3.68 -14.27 1.09
C LYS A 213 2.68 -14.77 0.05
N LEU A 214 2.43 -13.99 -1.01
CA LEU A 214 1.57 -14.44 -2.11
C LEU A 214 2.24 -15.63 -2.83
N PRO A 215 1.65 -16.85 -2.83
CA PRO A 215 2.32 -18.02 -3.38
C PRO A 215 2.71 -17.88 -4.86
N LEU A 216 1.83 -17.24 -5.66
CA LEU A 216 2.08 -16.97 -7.07
C LEU A 216 3.32 -16.08 -7.27
N ALA A 217 3.48 -15.03 -6.46
CA ALA A 217 4.64 -14.14 -6.54
C ALA A 217 5.92 -14.86 -6.13
N ILE A 218 5.85 -15.64 -5.04
CA ILE A 218 7.00 -16.44 -4.58
C ILE A 218 7.44 -17.37 -5.71
N GLY A 219 6.55 -18.22 -6.24
CA GLY A 219 6.89 -19.16 -7.31
C GLY A 219 7.43 -18.46 -8.56
N THR A 220 6.82 -17.35 -8.98
CA THR A 220 7.27 -16.58 -10.15
C THR A 220 8.70 -16.08 -9.99
N PHE A 221 9.07 -15.61 -8.80
CA PHE A 221 10.38 -14.99 -8.56
C PHE A 221 11.40 -15.93 -7.92
N THR A 222 11.04 -17.15 -7.54
CA THR A 222 11.99 -18.20 -7.18
C THR A 222 12.23 -19.15 -8.34
N ASP A 223 11.16 -19.72 -8.90
CA ASP A 223 11.24 -20.87 -9.79
C ASP A 223 11.37 -20.40 -11.26
N ASP A 224 10.70 -19.29 -11.58
CA ASP A 224 10.70 -18.68 -12.92
C ASP A 224 11.56 -17.41 -13.03
N LEU A 225 12.45 -17.14 -12.08
CA LEU A 225 13.27 -15.92 -12.07
C LEU A 225 14.09 -15.76 -13.36
N GLY A 226 14.62 -16.85 -13.91
CA GLY A 226 15.39 -16.85 -15.16
C GLY A 226 14.58 -16.55 -16.42
N ARG A 227 13.25 -16.55 -16.33
CA ARG A 227 12.35 -16.17 -17.43
C ARG A 227 11.98 -14.69 -17.40
N GLN A 228 12.34 -13.98 -16.32
CA GLN A 228 12.05 -12.55 -16.19
C GLN A 228 13.03 -11.71 -17.01
N PRO A 229 12.61 -10.54 -17.53
CA PRO A 229 13.51 -9.60 -18.18
C PRO A 229 14.71 -9.23 -17.30
N SER A 230 15.91 -9.15 -17.87
CA SER A 230 17.14 -8.89 -17.10
C SER A 230 17.11 -7.56 -16.34
N ASP A 231 16.48 -6.53 -16.90
CA ASP A 231 16.29 -5.24 -16.24
C ASP A 231 15.33 -5.30 -15.05
N LEU A 232 14.29 -6.15 -15.12
CA LEU A 232 13.41 -6.46 -13.99
C LEU A 232 14.18 -7.24 -12.91
N VAL A 233 14.98 -8.25 -13.28
CA VAL A 233 15.81 -9.00 -12.32
C VAL A 233 16.79 -8.05 -11.62
N ALA A 234 17.44 -7.15 -12.36
CA ALA A 234 18.33 -6.15 -11.78
C ALA A 234 17.60 -5.22 -10.81
N ALA A 235 16.37 -4.82 -11.14
CA ALA A 235 15.52 -4.02 -10.27
C ALA A 235 15.09 -4.74 -9.00
N ILE A 236 14.80 -6.05 -9.09
CA ILE A 236 14.52 -6.92 -7.95
C ILE A 236 15.75 -7.03 -7.05
N GLN A 237 16.94 -7.29 -7.61
CA GLN A 237 18.20 -7.33 -6.86
C GLN A 237 18.44 -6.02 -6.11
N ARG A 238 18.28 -4.85 -6.76
CA ARG A 238 18.38 -3.54 -6.08
C ARG A 238 17.37 -3.40 -4.95
N ASN A 239 16.12 -3.82 -5.16
CA ASN A 239 15.09 -3.78 -4.13
C ASN A 239 15.46 -4.66 -2.92
N LEU A 240 15.90 -5.90 -3.18
CA LEU A 240 16.35 -6.84 -2.14
C LEU A 240 17.58 -6.31 -1.39
N THR A 241 18.53 -5.67 -2.07
CA THR A 241 19.67 -5.00 -1.43
C THR A 241 19.22 -3.87 -0.52
N ARG A 242 18.31 -2.99 -0.99
CA ARG A 242 17.75 -1.92 -0.14
C ARG A 242 17.03 -2.47 1.09
N ARG A 243 16.42 -3.65 0.98
CA ARG A 243 15.73 -4.35 2.08
C ARG A 243 16.66 -5.23 2.93
N GLY A 244 17.95 -5.33 2.60
CA GLY A 244 18.94 -6.10 3.35
C GLY A 244 18.94 -7.61 3.09
N PHE A 245 18.25 -8.09 2.05
CA PHE A 245 18.15 -9.52 1.72
C PHE A 245 19.19 -9.98 0.68
N TYR A 246 19.86 -9.06 -0.02
CA TYR A 246 20.78 -9.36 -1.11
C TYR A 246 22.04 -8.48 -1.08
N SER A 247 23.22 -9.11 -1.17
CA SER A 247 24.54 -8.43 -1.12
C SER A 247 25.35 -8.55 -2.42
N GLY A 248 24.82 -9.23 -3.44
CA GLY A 248 25.47 -9.37 -4.74
C GLY A 248 25.25 -8.18 -5.66
N PRO A 249 25.86 -8.20 -6.88
CA PRO A 249 25.65 -7.17 -7.88
C PRO A 249 24.22 -7.20 -8.43
N ALA A 250 23.66 -6.02 -8.72
CA ALA A 250 22.36 -5.90 -9.37
C ALA A 250 22.50 -5.89 -10.91
N ASP A 251 23.01 -7.00 -11.45
CA ASP A 251 23.40 -7.18 -12.86
C ASP A 251 22.29 -7.79 -13.74
N GLY A 252 21.17 -8.18 -13.15
CA GLY A 252 20.06 -8.81 -13.88
C GLY A 252 20.22 -10.30 -14.12
N ALA A 253 21.25 -10.93 -13.55
CA ALA A 253 21.43 -12.38 -13.61
C ALA A 253 20.53 -13.10 -12.59
N ALA A 254 19.73 -14.05 -13.05
CA ALA A 254 18.93 -14.92 -12.19
C ALA A 254 19.82 -15.94 -11.47
N THR A 255 20.42 -15.54 -10.36
CA THR A 255 21.34 -16.38 -9.58
C THR A 255 20.65 -17.12 -8.43
N PRO A 256 21.20 -18.25 -7.96
CA PRO A 256 20.73 -18.91 -6.74
C PRO A 256 20.72 -17.99 -5.52
N GLN A 257 21.66 -17.04 -5.44
CA GLN A 257 21.70 -16.04 -4.37
C GLN A 257 20.48 -15.10 -4.42
N THR A 258 20.07 -14.68 -5.63
CA THR A 258 18.88 -13.84 -5.81
C THR A 258 17.61 -14.61 -5.41
N GLN A 259 17.48 -15.88 -5.83
CA GLN A 259 16.38 -16.75 -5.42
C GLN A 259 16.34 -16.96 -3.89
N ALA A 260 17.49 -17.16 -3.26
CA ALA A 260 17.60 -17.31 -1.81
C ALA A 260 17.16 -16.04 -1.07
N ALA A 261 17.55 -14.86 -1.57
CA ALA A 261 17.12 -13.57 -1.03
C ALA A 261 15.59 -13.39 -1.11
N ILE A 262 14.97 -13.84 -2.21
CA ILE A 262 13.51 -13.80 -2.40
C ILE A 262 12.80 -14.76 -1.43
N ARG A 263 13.33 -15.96 -1.21
CA ARG A 263 12.81 -16.91 -0.20
C ARG A 263 12.97 -16.38 1.22
N ALA A 264 14.08 -15.70 1.52
CA ALA A 264 14.27 -15.04 2.80
C ALA A 264 13.28 -13.90 3.01
N LEU A 265 13.02 -13.08 1.98
CA LEU A 265 12.01 -12.03 2.01
C LEU A 265 10.59 -12.58 2.27
N SER A 266 10.23 -13.71 1.67
CA SER A 266 8.93 -14.36 1.91
C SER A 266 8.85 -15.10 3.26
N GLY A 267 9.96 -15.18 4.00
CA GLY A 267 10.05 -15.94 5.25
C GLY A 267 9.95 -17.46 5.05
N THR A 268 10.22 -17.96 3.84
CA THR A 268 10.23 -19.40 3.50
C THR A 268 11.62 -20.04 3.61
N ALA A 269 12.67 -19.23 3.81
CA ALA A 269 14.04 -19.68 4.09
C ALA A 269 14.61 -18.97 5.33
N ALA A 270 15.51 -19.64 6.04
CA ALA A 270 16.43 -18.98 6.96
C ALA A 270 17.38 -18.09 6.15
N ALA A 271 17.65 -16.87 6.63
CA ALA A 271 18.47 -15.89 5.91
C ALA A 271 19.86 -16.45 5.53
N PRO A 272 20.38 -16.19 4.32
CA PRO A 272 21.74 -16.59 3.96
C PRO A 272 22.75 -15.88 4.86
N GLN A 273 23.54 -16.68 5.59
CA GLN A 273 24.70 -16.20 6.35
C GLN A 273 25.77 -15.68 5.39
N ALA A 274 26.21 -14.44 5.57
CA ALA A 274 27.45 -13.94 4.99
C ALA A 274 28.54 -13.89 6.07
N ARG A 275 29.34 -14.95 6.16
CA ARG A 275 30.79 -14.84 6.39
C ARG A 275 31.49 -15.87 5.50
N PRO A 276 32.64 -15.54 4.88
CA PRO A 276 33.47 -16.54 4.26
C PRO A 276 34.13 -17.37 5.36
N THR A 277 33.76 -18.64 5.49
CA THR A 277 34.50 -19.61 6.30
C THR A 277 35.42 -20.43 5.41
N ASP A 278 36.66 -20.52 5.88
CA ASP A 278 37.77 -21.39 5.47
C ASP A 278 37.38 -22.71 4.75
N PRO A 279 38.11 -23.13 3.71
CA PRO A 279 37.91 -24.42 3.07
C PRO A 279 38.43 -25.54 3.98
N GLY A 280 37.53 -26.20 4.73
CA GLY A 280 37.90 -27.40 5.48
C GLY A 280 36.85 -28.06 6.38
N GLN A 281 35.62 -27.54 6.48
CA GLN A 281 34.65 -28.08 7.45
C GLN A 281 33.63 -29.04 6.78
N PRO A 282 33.48 -30.28 7.28
CA PRO A 282 32.49 -31.23 6.76
C PRO A 282 31.04 -30.73 6.99
N PRO A 283 30.07 -31.17 6.17
CA PRO A 283 28.76 -30.55 6.08
C PRO A 283 28.01 -30.53 7.44
N PRO A 284 27.34 -29.43 7.81
CA PRO A 284 26.62 -29.36 9.06
C PRO A 284 25.38 -30.26 9.01
N GLN A 285 25.32 -31.19 9.96
CA GLN A 285 24.12 -31.99 10.24
C GLN A 285 22.96 -31.06 10.65
N ALA A 286 21.77 -31.37 10.13
CA ALA A 286 20.53 -30.67 10.45
C ALA A 286 20.26 -30.69 11.97
N ARG A 287 20.31 -29.52 12.59
CA ARG A 287 19.78 -29.34 13.96
C ARG A 287 18.26 -29.11 13.89
N PRO A 288 17.49 -29.66 14.83
CA PRO A 288 16.04 -29.46 14.88
C PRO A 288 15.72 -27.96 15.03
N THR A 289 14.77 -27.49 14.23
CA THR A 289 14.21 -26.13 14.30
C THR A 289 13.50 -25.97 15.65
N ALA A 290 14.13 -25.23 16.56
CA ALA A 290 13.48 -24.79 17.79
C ALA A 290 12.25 -23.92 17.45
N PRO A 291 11.16 -24.00 18.23
CA PRO A 291 10.02 -23.11 18.06
C PRO A 291 10.44 -21.63 18.17
N ALA A 292 9.75 -20.75 17.46
CA ALA A 292 9.94 -19.31 17.63
C ALA A 292 9.62 -18.92 19.09
N PRO A 293 10.41 -18.02 19.71
CA PRO A 293 10.19 -17.61 21.10
C PRO A 293 8.78 -17.04 21.28
N SER A 294 8.14 -17.36 22.39
CA SER A 294 6.88 -16.75 22.82
C SER A 294 7.05 -15.25 23.13
N THR A 295 5.93 -14.52 23.21
CA THR A 295 5.94 -13.10 23.62
C THR A 295 6.58 -12.90 24.99
N ASP A 296 6.32 -13.79 25.94
CA ASP A 296 6.88 -13.69 27.29
C ASP A 296 8.39 -13.91 27.31
N GLU A 297 8.88 -14.88 26.52
CA GLU A 297 10.31 -15.11 26.33
C GLU A 297 10.99 -13.92 25.66
N MET A 298 10.33 -13.29 24.67
CA MET A 298 10.85 -12.08 24.02
C MET A 298 10.89 -10.88 24.98
N MET A 299 9.86 -10.70 25.82
CA MET A 299 9.85 -9.64 26.83
C MET A 299 10.91 -9.84 27.91
N ALA A 300 11.13 -11.08 28.35
CA ALA A 300 12.22 -11.42 29.26
C ALA A 300 13.58 -11.16 28.61
N LEU A 301 13.74 -11.55 27.34
CA LEU A 301 14.95 -11.30 26.58
C LEU A 301 15.22 -9.80 26.42
N PHE A 302 14.20 -8.98 26.14
CA PHE A 302 14.30 -7.52 26.05
C PHE A 302 14.73 -6.87 27.38
N LYS A 303 14.16 -7.31 28.50
CA LYS A 303 14.59 -6.82 29.83
C LYS A 303 16.07 -7.12 30.05
N SER A 304 16.51 -8.35 29.79
CA SER A 304 17.92 -8.75 29.94
C SER A 304 18.84 -8.01 28.96
N ALA A 305 18.41 -7.84 27.71
CA ALA A 305 19.17 -7.16 26.66
C ALA A 305 19.50 -5.70 26.99
N THR A 306 18.83 -5.10 27.97
CA THR A 306 19.17 -3.75 28.43
C THR A 306 20.56 -3.71 29.07
N THR A 307 20.99 -4.76 29.78
CA THR A 307 22.26 -4.78 30.52
C THR A 307 23.17 -5.95 30.17
N ASP A 308 22.70 -6.95 29.40
CA ASP A 308 23.44 -8.15 29.02
C ASP A 308 23.67 -8.21 27.50
N ALA A 309 24.94 -8.25 27.09
CA ALA A 309 25.34 -8.22 25.67
C ALA A 309 24.96 -9.49 24.91
N ALA A 310 24.88 -10.65 25.57
CA ALA A 310 24.46 -11.89 24.93
C ALA A 310 22.95 -11.88 24.68
N ALA A 311 22.17 -11.35 25.62
CA ALA A 311 20.73 -11.15 25.44
C ALA A 311 20.44 -10.10 24.36
N GLU A 312 21.20 -8.99 24.32
CA GLU A 312 21.12 -7.98 23.26
C GLU A 312 21.40 -8.60 21.89
N GLY A 313 22.50 -9.36 21.77
CA GLY A 313 22.87 -10.01 20.52
C GLY A 313 21.81 -11.00 20.03
N LYS A 314 21.15 -11.73 20.94
CA LYS A 314 20.02 -12.62 20.61
C LYS A 314 18.79 -11.84 20.15
N LEU A 315 18.43 -10.76 20.84
CA LEU A 315 17.28 -9.94 20.47
C LEU A 315 17.50 -9.26 19.11
N ARG A 316 18.70 -8.71 18.88
CA ARG A 316 19.12 -8.15 17.59
C ARG A 316 19.00 -9.20 16.49
N ALA A 317 19.54 -10.39 16.69
CA ALA A 317 19.47 -11.45 15.69
C ALA A 317 18.01 -11.84 15.35
N LEU A 318 17.11 -11.90 16.35
CA LEU A 318 15.69 -12.14 16.10
C LEU A 318 15.02 -10.99 15.33
N ALA A 319 15.37 -9.74 15.63
CA ALA A 319 14.89 -8.57 14.90
C ALA A 319 15.37 -8.56 13.43
N GLU A 320 16.65 -8.84 13.21
CA GLU A 320 17.26 -8.97 11.89
C GLU A 320 16.66 -10.13 11.09
N ASN A 321 16.28 -11.23 11.76
CA ASN A 321 15.58 -12.37 11.18
C ASN A 321 14.07 -12.12 10.92
N GLY A 322 13.57 -10.91 11.16
CA GLY A 322 12.21 -10.53 10.78
C GLY A 322 11.13 -10.89 11.79
N VAL A 323 11.48 -11.24 13.03
CA VAL A 323 10.47 -11.50 14.08
C VAL A 323 9.86 -10.17 14.54
N SER A 324 8.60 -9.89 14.18
CA SER A 324 7.96 -8.58 14.36
C SER A 324 8.02 -8.04 15.79
N VAL A 325 7.78 -8.89 16.79
CA VAL A 325 7.87 -8.49 18.22
C VAL A 325 9.31 -8.18 18.61
N ALA A 326 10.30 -8.94 18.13
CA ALA A 326 11.72 -8.65 18.38
C ALA A 326 12.15 -7.35 17.69
N GLN A 327 11.67 -7.07 16.48
CA GLN A 327 11.91 -5.79 15.79
C GLN A 327 11.37 -4.61 16.59
N TYR A 328 10.15 -4.73 17.12
CA TYR A 328 9.56 -3.71 17.99
C TYR A 328 10.42 -3.49 19.24
N LEU A 329 10.74 -4.57 19.97
CA LEU A 329 11.49 -4.50 21.22
C LEU A 329 12.93 -3.98 21.00
N TYR A 330 13.57 -4.39 19.92
CA TYR A 330 14.90 -3.91 19.58
C TYR A 330 14.88 -2.43 19.18
N ALA A 331 13.85 -1.98 18.45
CA ALA A 331 13.65 -0.57 18.16
C ALA A 331 13.47 0.27 19.44
N LEU A 332 12.82 -0.28 20.49
CA LEU A 332 12.74 0.39 21.79
C LEU A 332 14.12 0.50 22.48
N LEU A 333 15.01 -0.48 22.33
CA LEU A 333 16.38 -0.38 22.87
C LEU A 333 17.18 0.71 22.16
N LEU A 334 17.05 0.79 20.83
CA LEU A 334 17.73 1.78 19.98
C LEU A 334 17.12 3.18 20.09
N SER A 335 15.89 3.30 20.57
CA SER A 335 15.18 4.56 20.65
C SER A 335 15.89 5.54 21.59
N PRO A 336 16.08 6.82 21.20
CA PRO A 336 16.61 7.83 22.10
C PRO A 336 15.69 8.12 23.30
N ALA A 337 14.41 7.72 23.25
CA ALA A 337 13.50 7.76 24.40
C ALA A 337 13.84 6.72 25.48
N ASN A 338 14.72 5.75 25.22
CA ASN A 338 15.18 4.83 26.25
C ASN A 338 16.13 5.55 27.22
N THR A 339 15.60 5.98 28.36
CA THR A 339 16.35 6.70 29.41
C THR A 339 17.05 5.79 30.41
N ASN A 340 17.11 4.48 30.18
CA ASN A 340 17.79 3.58 31.10
C ASN A 340 19.30 3.87 31.10
N LYS A 341 19.82 4.34 32.24
CA LYS A 341 21.23 4.71 32.41
C LYS A 341 22.19 3.52 32.33
N GLN A 342 21.70 2.29 32.52
CA GLN A 342 22.47 1.06 32.44
C GLN A 342 22.44 0.44 31.04
N ARG A 343 21.81 1.09 30.05
CA ARG A 343 21.69 0.52 28.71
C ARG A 343 23.08 0.30 28.10
N ILE A 344 23.24 -0.85 27.47
CA ILE A 344 24.47 -1.19 26.72
C ILE A 344 24.36 -0.88 25.22
N THR A 345 23.14 -0.73 24.70
CA THR A 345 22.87 -0.40 23.30
C THR A 345 22.92 1.12 23.11
N ALA A 346 23.74 1.58 22.16
CA ALA A 346 23.77 2.99 21.76
C ALA A 346 22.48 3.35 20.99
N PRO A 347 21.96 4.58 21.11
CA PRO A 347 20.82 5.01 20.33
C PRO A 347 21.11 5.00 18.84
N ASP A 348 20.15 4.50 18.09
CA ASP A 348 20.12 4.60 16.64
C ASP A 348 18.68 4.88 16.21
N ALA A 349 18.33 6.16 16.19
CA ALA A 349 16.98 6.59 15.87
C ALA A 349 16.61 6.25 14.41
N ALA A 350 17.57 6.32 13.49
CA ALA A 350 17.37 5.93 12.10
C ALA A 350 17.02 4.44 11.98
N LEU A 351 17.77 3.54 12.62
CA LEU A 351 17.48 2.11 12.59
C LEU A 351 16.18 1.76 13.31
N ALA A 352 15.93 2.36 14.49
CA ALA A 352 14.66 2.22 15.19
C ALA A 352 13.47 2.61 14.29
N SER A 353 13.59 3.73 13.57
CA SER A 353 12.52 4.21 12.68
C SER A 353 12.21 3.24 11.53
N ARG A 354 13.23 2.55 10.99
CA ARG A 354 13.03 1.56 9.92
C ARG A 354 12.23 0.35 10.40
N TYR A 355 12.55 -0.15 11.59
CA TYR A 355 11.78 -1.25 12.19
C TYR A 355 10.35 -0.83 12.48
N LEU A 356 10.15 0.35 13.07
CA LEU A 356 8.81 0.83 13.41
C LEU A 356 7.97 1.14 12.17
N ASP A 357 8.50 1.84 11.17
CA ASP A 357 7.78 2.15 9.92
C ASP A 357 7.31 0.87 9.21
N ARG A 358 8.16 -0.17 9.19
CA ARG A 358 7.78 -1.48 8.66
C ARG A 358 6.60 -2.08 9.42
N LEU A 359 6.70 -2.12 10.75
CA LEU A 359 5.67 -2.70 11.61
C LEU A 359 4.34 -1.93 11.56
N VAL A 360 4.38 -0.61 11.31
CA VAL A 360 3.18 0.21 11.15
C VAL A 360 2.39 -0.13 9.88
N ALA A 361 3.09 -0.57 8.82
CA ALA A 361 2.48 -1.05 7.59
C ALA A 361 1.77 -2.41 7.81
N GLU A 362 2.27 -3.23 8.75
CA GLU A 362 1.63 -4.47 9.19
C GLU A 362 0.40 -4.14 10.05
N ARG A 363 -0.81 -4.43 9.55
CA ARG A 363 -2.10 -4.02 10.15
C ARG A 363 -2.34 -4.45 11.62
N SER A 364 -1.49 -5.30 12.19
CA SER A 364 -1.66 -5.91 13.51
C SER A 364 -0.76 -5.37 14.61
N PHE A 365 0.12 -4.39 14.36
CA PHE A 365 1.12 -3.93 15.35
C PHE A 365 0.87 -2.51 15.86
N ALA A 366 -0.28 -2.28 16.51
CA ALA A 366 -0.67 -0.98 17.07
C ALA A 366 0.41 -0.30 17.96
N PRO A 367 1.16 -1.02 18.82
CA PRO A 367 2.23 -0.41 19.63
C PRO A 367 3.34 0.25 18.81
N ALA A 368 3.61 -0.26 17.60
CA ALA A 368 4.65 0.31 16.75
C ALA A 368 4.30 1.72 16.26
N ALA A 369 3.02 1.98 15.96
CA ALA A 369 2.56 3.31 15.55
C ALA A 369 2.70 4.34 16.68
N ALA A 370 2.38 3.94 17.91
CA ALA A 370 2.58 4.80 19.08
C ALA A 370 4.07 5.11 19.31
N ALA A 371 4.94 4.09 19.28
CA ALA A 371 6.38 4.26 19.42
C ALA A 371 6.99 5.12 18.29
N ALA A 372 6.52 4.94 17.05
CA ALA A 372 6.97 5.73 15.90
C ALA A 372 6.58 7.21 16.05
N ALA A 373 5.37 7.49 16.53
CA ALA A 373 4.91 8.85 16.78
C ALA A 373 5.88 9.60 17.70
N PHE A 374 6.26 8.97 18.80
CA PHE A 374 7.26 9.53 19.70
C PHE A 374 8.61 9.70 19.07
N LEU A 375 9.11 8.66 18.38
CA LEU A 375 10.43 8.70 17.77
C LEU A 375 10.58 9.86 16.78
N TYR A 376 9.56 10.11 15.96
CA TYR A 376 9.57 11.24 15.03
C TYR A 376 9.34 12.58 15.71
N ASP A 377 8.64 12.62 16.85
CA ASP A 377 8.51 13.85 17.61
C ASP A 377 9.83 14.22 18.31
N ILE A 378 10.54 13.28 18.92
CA ILE A 378 11.80 13.57 19.63
C ILE A 378 13.00 13.66 18.68
N GLY A 379 13.01 12.89 17.60
CA GLY A 379 14.18 12.72 16.73
C GLY A 379 15.36 12.05 17.44
N GLY A 380 16.56 12.18 16.88
CA GLY A 380 17.80 11.67 17.44
C GLY A 380 19.00 12.21 16.66
N SER A 381 20.20 11.83 17.07
CA SER A 381 21.45 12.28 16.42
C SER A 381 21.50 11.97 14.92
N ASN A 382 20.86 10.88 14.49
CA ASN A 382 20.80 10.43 13.10
C ASN A 382 19.37 10.40 12.51
N LEU A 383 18.39 11.02 13.18
CA LEU A 383 17.02 11.16 12.70
C LEU A 383 16.48 12.54 13.06
N PRO A 384 16.26 13.46 12.10
CA PRO A 384 15.70 14.76 12.44
C PRO A 384 14.28 14.64 12.99
N ARG A 385 13.91 15.58 13.88
CA ARG A 385 12.51 15.73 14.31
C ARG A 385 11.62 15.95 13.09
N ALA A 386 10.48 15.27 13.07
CA ALA A 386 9.49 15.32 12.00
C ALA A 386 8.08 15.37 12.60
N PRO A 387 7.64 16.51 13.17
CA PRO A 387 6.36 16.62 13.88
C PRO A 387 5.15 16.27 13.01
N GLY A 388 5.20 16.53 11.70
CA GLY A 388 4.17 16.09 10.76
C GLY A 388 4.05 14.58 10.68
N LYS A 389 5.18 13.87 10.56
CA LYS A 389 5.22 12.40 10.53
C LYS A 389 4.82 11.81 11.88
N ALA A 390 5.22 12.44 12.98
CA ALA A 390 4.77 12.07 14.32
C ALA A 390 3.23 12.10 14.42
N ALA A 391 2.61 13.19 13.96
CA ALA A 391 1.15 13.32 13.93
C ALA A 391 0.48 12.27 13.03
N ASP A 392 1.08 11.93 11.88
CA ASP A 392 0.57 10.85 11.01
C ASP A 392 0.60 9.49 11.71
N MET A 393 1.67 9.19 12.45
CA MET A 393 1.79 7.98 13.26
C MET A 393 0.82 7.97 14.44
N THR A 394 0.55 9.12 15.08
CA THR A 394 -0.47 9.25 16.14
C THR A 394 -1.86 8.90 15.59
N ILE A 395 -2.23 9.46 14.44
CA ILE A 395 -3.51 9.14 13.78
C ILE A 395 -3.60 7.65 13.48
N ARG A 396 -2.52 7.08 12.94
CA ARG A 396 -2.45 5.65 12.66
C ARG A 396 -2.62 4.81 13.92
N ALA A 397 -2.00 5.19 15.03
CA ALA A 397 -2.16 4.51 16.32
C ALA A 397 -3.62 4.56 16.82
N LEU A 398 -4.30 5.71 16.67
CA LEU A 398 -5.72 5.87 17.02
C LEU A 398 -6.64 5.01 16.14
N GLU A 399 -6.37 4.96 14.83
CA GLU A 399 -7.10 4.10 13.89
C GLU A 399 -6.91 2.61 14.22
N LEU A 400 -5.70 2.23 14.67
CA LEU A 400 -5.36 0.89 15.16
C LEU A 400 -5.81 0.61 16.60
N LYS A 401 -6.57 1.52 17.21
CA LYS A 401 -7.14 1.34 18.56
C LYS A 401 -6.09 1.18 19.67
N SER A 402 -4.89 1.75 19.49
CA SER A 402 -3.88 1.82 20.55
C SER A 402 -4.38 2.76 21.66
N THR A 403 -4.58 2.25 22.86
CA THR A 403 -4.98 3.06 24.02
C THR A 403 -3.83 3.90 24.57
N ASP A 404 -2.60 3.40 24.44
CA ASP A 404 -1.39 4.04 24.97
C ASP A 404 -1.20 5.44 24.40
N ILE A 405 -1.51 5.64 23.11
CA ILE A 405 -1.36 6.96 22.48
C ILE A 405 -2.27 8.02 23.09
N ILE A 406 -3.46 7.66 23.62
CA ILE A 406 -4.35 8.62 24.28
C ILE A 406 -3.80 9.06 25.63
N GLN A 407 -3.26 8.13 26.41
CA GLN A 407 -2.59 8.47 27.67
C GLN A 407 -1.45 9.47 27.40
N ASN A 408 -0.65 9.19 26.39
CA ASN A 408 0.48 10.01 25.99
C ASN A 408 0.09 11.40 25.47
N LEU A 409 -0.99 11.52 24.71
CA LEU A 409 -1.56 12.82 24.34
C LEU A 409 -2.06 13.62 25.55
N SER A 410 -2.38 12.95 26.66
CA SER A 410 -2.86 13.62 27.87
C SER A 410 -1.73 14.24 28.69
N GLU A 411 -0.49 13.76 28.56
CA GLU A 411 0.66 14.17 29.38
C GLU A 411 1.39 15.45 28.91
N ASP A 412 1.02 16.01 27.75
CA ASP A 412 1.60 17.24 27.15
C ASP A 412 3.14 17.27 27.07
N ARG A 413 3.74 16.17 26.57
CA ARG A 413 5.19 16.03 26.43
C ARG A 413 5.70 16.16 24.99
N TRP A 414 4.84 16.64 24.09
CA TRP A 414 5.13 16.69 22.66
C TRP A 414 5.86 17.98 22.29
N GLY A 415 6.85 17.87 21.41
CA GLY A 415 7.65 19.01 21.00
C GLY A 415 6.93 19.96 20.04
N ALA A 416 7.52 21.13 19.82
CA ALA A 416 6.97 22.14 18.92
C ALA A 416 6.68 21.58 17.52
N GLY A 417 5.56 22.01 16.95
CA GLY A 417 5.00 21.65 15.66
C GLY A 417 4.04 20.46 15.69
N PHE A 418 4.12 19.60 16.72
CA PHE A 418 3.32 18.38 16.78
C PHE A 418 1.82 18.67 16.90
N TRP A 419 1.43 19.56 17.81
CA TRP A 419 0.04 19.81 18.12
C TRP A 419 -0.68 20.46 16.94
N ALA A 420 -0.04 21.42 16.27
CA ALA A 420 -0.59 22.02 15.06
C ALA A 420 -0.75 20.97 13.94
N ALA A 421 0.25 20.09 13.76
CA ALA A 421 0.16 19.01 12.79
C ALA A 421 -0.98 18.04 13.10
N LEU A 422 -1.10 17.56 14.34
CA LEU A 422 -2.17 16.65 14.74
C LEU A 422 -3.57 17.27 14.55
N GLN A 423 -3.75 18.51 14.97
CA GLN A 423 -5.00 19.23 14.79
C GLN A 423 -5.37 19.35 13.31
N GLN A 424 -4.41 19.66 12.43
CA GLN A 424 -4.65 19.66 10.99
C GLN A 424 -5.16 18.29 10.50
N ARG A 425 -4.52 17.17 10.89
CA ARG A 425 -4.99 15.83 10.47
C ARG A 425 -6.40 15.50 10.97
N LEU A 426 -6.79 16.04 12.12
CA LEU A 426 -8.13 15.87 12.70
C LEU A 426 -9.16 16.76 12.01
N VAL A 427 -8.78 17.97 11.58
CA VAL A 427 -9.60 18.84 10.71
C VAL A 427 -9.86 18.16 9.37
N ASP A 428 -8.82 17.61 8.74
CA ASP A 428 -8.93 16.91 7.46
C ASP A 428 -9.86 15.67 7.53
N ARG A 429 -10.04 15.13 8.74
CA ARG A 429 -10.96 14.01 9.05
C ARG A 429 -12.34 14.46 9.53
N ASN A 430 -12.60 15.77 9.55
CA ASN A 430 -13.83 16.38 10.07
C ASN A 430 -14.12 16.03 11.55
N LEU A 431 -13.07 15.82 12.35
CA LEU A 431 -13.16 15.47 13.77
C LEU A 431 -12.86 16.67 14.69
N TYR A 432 -12.20 17.71 14.19
CA TYR A 432 -11.83 18.91 14.93
C TYR A 432 -12.32 20.17 14.21
N HIS A 433 -12.96 21.07 14.96
CA HIS A 433 -13.56 22.31 14.44
C HIS A 433 -13.01 23.57 15.15
N GLY A 434 -11.94 23.42 15.92
CA GLY A 434 -11.27 24.54 16.59
C GLY A 434 -10.26 25.24 15.68
N ARG A 435 -9.69 26.33 16.18
CA ARG A 435 -8.53 26.97 15.55
C ARG A 435 -7.31 26.05 15.72
N ILE A 436 -6.54 25.88 14.65
CA ILE A 436 -5.27 25.16 14.71
C ILE A 436 -4.26 26.00 15.50
N VAL A 437 -3.80 25.44 16.61
CA VAL A 437 -2.80 26.02 17.51
C VAL A 437 -1.80 24.95 17.89
N ASP A 438 -0.52 25.32 18.02
CA ASP A 438 0.54 24.38 18.38
C ASP A 438 0.60 24.13 19.90
N GLN A 439 -0.56 23.79 20.48
CA GLN A 439 -0.74 23.56 21.91
C GLN A 439 -1.79 22.47 22.15
N ARG A 440 -1.61 21.69 23.22
CA ARG A 440 -2.63 20.76 23.71
C ARG A 440 -3.91 21.54 24.05
N ASN A 441 -5.06 21.00 23.67
CA ASN A 441 -6.36 21.46 24.16
C ASN A 441 -7.37 20.32 24.21
N ASP A 442 -8.38 20.44 25.08
CA ASP A 442 -9.34 19.37 25.34
C ASP A 442 -10.15 18.97 24.11
N ARG A 443 -10.41 19.91 23.19
CA ARG A 443 -11.10 19.61 21.92
C ARG A 443 -10.26 18.67 21.05
N THR A 444 -8.94 18.83 21.02
CA THR A 444 -8.03 17.93 20.30
C THR A 444 -8.05 16.54 20.92
N ILE A 445 -8.03 16.46 22.26
CA ILE A 445 -8.08 15.17 22.97
C ILE A 445 -9.42 14.46 22.75
N GLN A 446 -10.54 15.19 22.81
CA GLN A 446 -11.86 14.64 22.51
C GLN A 446 -11.96 14.13 21.06
N ALA A 447 -11.43 14.88 20.09
CA ALA A 447 -11.38 14.45 18.70
C ALA A 447 -10.54 13.17 18.51
N ALA A 448 -9.40 13.07 19.19
CA ALA A 448 -8.57 11.87 19.19
C ALA A 448 -9.29 10.66 19.82
N ARG A 449 -10.00 10.86 20.94
CA ARG A 449 -10.82 9.82 21.60
C ARG A 449 -11.95 9.32 20.70
N ARG A 450 -12.65 10.22 20.00
CA ARG A 450 -13.65 9.86 18.99
C ARG A 450 -13.06 9.00 17.87
N LEU A 451 -11.86 9.33 17.39
CA LEU A 451 -11.16 8.50 16.39
C LEU A 451 -10.81 7.10 16.93
N LEU A 452 -10.42 7.03 18.20
CA LEU A 452 -10.22 5.76 18.90
C LEU A 452 -11.54 4.96 19.00
N GLY A 453 -12.71 5.58 18.85
CA GLY A 453 -14.01 4.94 19.02
C GLY A 453 -14.47 4.89 20.48
N ASN A 454 -13.88 5.74 21.33
CA ASN A 454 -14.31 5.95 22.71
C ASN A 454 -14.81 7.41 22.81
N PRO A 455 -16.12 7.67 22.66
CA PRO A 455 -16.65 9.03 22.50
C PRO A 455 -16.36 9.99 23.64
#